data_AF-A0A378APQ5-F1
#
_entry.id   AF-A0A378APQ5-F1
#
_cell.length_a   1.000
_cell.length_b   1.000
_cell.length_c   1.000
_cell.angle_alpha   90.00
_cell.angle_beta   90.00
_cell.angle_gamma   90.00
#
_symmetry.space_group_name_H-M   'P 1'
#
loop_
_entity.id
_entity.type
_entity.pdbx_description
1 polymer ?
#
loop_
_entity_poly.entity_id
_entity_poly.type
_entity_poly.pdbx_seq_one_letter_code
_entity_poly.pdbx_strand_id
1 'polypeptide(L)'
;MRSINVTINTRNAFVRESLVAMVNDLTRGDLRARFSWRNTDLSAEDIIICEVIPGEIYLCNTLIKNRKRGSSLIILHSYDQLPEDEFMINCLKGVIFVSLKTASIPQLLTIIKSELQHCMTPTATGRRRPGTQLRQLSASRVIAIADRRSARYSRRAGYE
;
A
#
# COMPACT_ATOMS: atom_id res chain seq x y z
N MET A 1 2.94 -26.20 -10.59
CA MET A 1 3.22 -25.04 -9.70
C MET A 1 2.69 -23.79 -10.38
N ARG A 2 1.67 -23.12 -9.82
CA ARG A 2 1.08 -21.92 -10.42
C ARG A 2 2.05 -20.74 -10.25
N SER A 3 2.22 -19.93 -11.29
CA SER A 3 3.05 -18.73 -11.23
C SER A 3 2.19 -17.50 -11.00
N ILE A 4 2.72 -16.55 -10.22
CA ILE A 4 2.12 -15.23 -10.02
C ILE A 4 3.12 -14.16 -10.43
N ASN A 5 2.65 -13.16 -11.17
CA ASN A 5 3.47 -12.03 -11.60
C ASN A 5 3.33 -10.89 -10.59
N VAL A 6 4.46 -10.45 -10.05
CA VAL A 6 4.55 -9.43 -9.00
C VAL A 6 5.46 -8.31 -9.47
N THR A 7 4.91 -7.12 -9.63
CA THR A 7 5.70 -5.91 -9.90
C THR A 7 5.96 -5.14 -8.63
N ILE A 8 7.22 -4.77 -8.39
CA ILE A 8 7.62 -3.92 -7.26
C ILE A 8 8.33 -2.68 -7.79
N ASN A 9 7.63 -1.56 -7.81
CA ASN A 9 8.14 -0.27 -8.26
C ASN A 9 8.35 0.67 -7.06
N THR A 10 9.58 0.69 -6.54
CA THR A 10 10.03 1.62 -5.50
C THR A 10 11.42 2.10 -5.84
N ARG A 11 11.74 3.35 -5.46
CA ARG A 11 13.10 3.88 -5.61
C ARG A 11 14.04 3.36 -4.52
N ASN A 12 13.48 2.82 -3.43
CA ASN A 12 14.23 2.32 -2.31
C ASN A 12 14.60 0.83 -2.52
N ALA A 13 15.89 0.56 -2.75
CA ALA A 13 16.38 -0.80 -2.94
C ALA A 13 16.15 -1.70 -1.73
N PHE A 14 16.29 -1.19 -0.49
CA PHE A 14 16.05 -1.97 0.72
C PHE A 14 14.59 -2.38 0.86
N VAL A 15 13.66 -1.46 0.56
CA VAL A 15 12.22 -1.76 0.57
C VAL A 15 11.90 -2.82 -0.46
N ARG A 16 12.45 -2.70 -1.67
CA ARG A 16 12.30 -3.70 -2.73
C ARG A 16 12.79 -5.08 -2.31
N GLU A 17 14.02 -5.20 -1.84
CA GLU A 17 14.56 -6.50 -1.40
C GLU A 17 13.76 -7.09 -0.24
N SER A 18 13.31 -6.25 0.71
CA SER A 18 12.46 -6.69 1.81
C SER A 18 11.12 -7.25 1.30
N LEU A 19 10.48 -6.57 0.35
CA LEU A 19 9.23 -7.02 -0.27
C LEU A 19 9.40 -8.31 -1.06
N VAL A 20 10.50 -8.45 -1.80
CA VAL A 20 10.84 -9.69 -2.52
C VAL A 20 10.98 -10.86 -1.54
N ALA A 21 11.72 -10.66 -0.44
CA ALA A 21 11.89 -11.68 0.60
C ALA A 21 10.55 -12.07 1.23
N MET A 22 9.73 -11.09 1.61
CA MET A 22 8.39 -11.33 2.17
C MET A 22 7.48 -12.12 1.23
N VAL A 23 7.43 -11.75 -0.05
CA VAL A 23 6.61 -12.47 -1.03
C VAL A 23 7.13 -13.89 -1.25
N ASN A 24 8.45 -14.08 -1.32
CA ASN A 24 9.05 -15.41 -1.47
C ASN A 24 8.74 -16.31 -0.27
N ASP A 25 8.81 -15.78 0.95
CA ASP A 25 8.49 -16.55 2.15
C ASP A 25 7.01 -16.91 2.21
N LEU A 26 6.11 -16.02 1.78
CA LEU A 26 4.68 -16.27 1.71
C LEU A 26 4.26 -17.22 0.57
N THR A 27 5.10 -17.38 -0.46
CA THR A 27 4.78 -18.22 -1.63
C THR A 27 5.51 -19.57 -1.61
N ARG A 28 6.44 -19.77 -0.68
CA ARG A 28 7.29 -20.96 -0.58
C ARG A 28 6.44 -22.25 -0.52
N GLY A 29 6.61 -23.12 -1.51
CA GLY A 29 5.96 -24.43 -1.59
C GLY A 29 4.67 -24.47 -2.41
N ASP A 30 3.93 -23.35 -2.47
CA ASP A 30 2.61 -23.29 -3.12
C ASP A 30 2.64 -22.60 -4.49
N LEU A 31 3.45 -21.55 -4.62
CA LEU A 31 3.46 -20.65 -5.77
C LEU A 31 4.88 -20.31 -6.22
N ARG A 32 5.03 -19.98 -7.50
CA ARG A 32 6.23 -19.35 -8.04
C ARG A 32 5.98 -17.86 -8.27
N ALA A 33 6.52 -17.00 -7.41
CA ALA A 33 6.53 -15.57 -7.67
C ALA A 33 7.54 -15.22 -8.78
N ARG A 34 7.11 -14.44 -9.77
CA ARG A 34 7.97 -13.82 -10.78
C ARG A 34 7.98 -12.33 -10.55
N PHE A 35 9.16 -11.79 -10.29
CA PHE A 35 9.31 -10.37 -9.99
C PHE A 35 9.65 -9.58 -11.25
N SER A 36 9.03 -8.42 -11.38
CA SER A 36 9.38 -7.42 -12.38
C SER A 36 9.50 -6.04 -11.73
N TRP A 37 10.27 -5.16 -12.36
CA TRP A 37 10.52 -3.79 -11.91
C TRP A 37 10.25 -2.78 -13.02
N ARG A 38 9.62 -3.22 -14.11
CA ARG A 38 9.39 -2.40 -15.29
C ARG A 38 8.10 -1.61 -15.10
N ASN A 39 8.17 -0.32 -15.39
CA ASN A 39 7.02 0.59 -15.37
C ASN A 39 6.48 0.84 -16.78
N THR A 40 6.59 -0.12 -17.69
CA THR A 40 6.16 0.07 -19.08
C THR A 40 4.83 -0.60 -19.38
N ASP A 41 4.52 -1.70 -18.69
CA ASP A 41 3.28 -2.44 -18.86
C ASP A 41 2.92 -3.18 -17.55
N LEU A 42 1.66 -3.08 -17.14
CA LEU A 42 1.08 -3.74 -15.95
C LEU A 42 -0.09 -4.67 -16.31
N SER A 43 -0.28 -4.95 -17.61
CA SER A 43 -1.40 -5.75 -18.12
C SER A 43 -1.32 -7.25 -17.77
N ALA A 44 -0.12 -7.75 -17.48
CA ALA A 44 0.14 -9.16 -17.14
C ALA A 44 0.33 -9.41 -15.64
N GLU A 45 0.33 -8.36 -14.82
CA GLU A 45 0.73 -8.40 -13.42
C GLU A 45 -0.46 -8.75 -12.51
N ASP A 46 -0.25 -9.68 -11.58
CA ASP A 46 -1.29 -10.11 -10.63
C ASP A 46 -1.27 -9.25 -9.37
N ILE A 47 -0.07 -8.94 -8.88
CA ILE A 47 0.16 -8.05 -7.73
C ILE A 47 1.09 -6.93 -8.17
N ILE A 48 0.67 -5.70 -7.88
CA ILE A 48 1.41 -4.50 -8.23
C ILE A 48 1.65 -3.72 -6.94
N ILE A 49 2.91 -3.53 -6.58
CA ILE A 49 3.33 -2.74 -5.43
C ILE A 49 4.07 -1.51 -5.95
N CYS A 50 3.52 -0.31 -5.75
CA CYS A 50 4.12 0.93 -6.25
C CYS A 50 4.33 1.92 -5.11
N GLU A 51 5.50 2.53 -5.04
CA GLU A 51 5.72 3.74 -4.27
C GLU A 51 5.25 4.95 -5.05
N VAL A 52 4.46 5.82 -4.40
CA VAL A 52 4.01 7.09 -4.97
C VAL A 52 4.67 8.26 -4.24
N ILE A 53 5.11 9.24 -5.02
CA ILE A 53 5.66 10.50 -4.49
C ILE A 53 4.51 11.42 -4.06
N PRO A 54 4.72 12.28 -3.05
CA PRO A 54 3.80 13.37 -2.75
C PRO A 54 3.34 14.15 -4.00
N GLY A 55 2.02 14.23 -4.21
CA GLY A 55 1.39 14.84 -5.39
C GLY A 55 0.92 13.82 -6.45
N GLU A 56 1.60 12.69 -6.61
CA GLU A 56 1.26 11.71 -7.67
C GLU A 56 -0.05 10.96 -7.40
N ILE A 57 -0.50 10.89 -6.14
CA ILE A 57 -1.78 10.26 -5.78
C ILE A 57 -2.98 11.00 -6.39
N TYR A 58 -2.80 12.28 -6.75
CA TYR A 58 -3.78 13.11 -7.44
C TYR A 58 -3.68 13.05 -8.96
N LEU A 59 -2.82 12.18 -9.51
CA LEU A 59 -2.68 11.96 -10.94
C LEU A 59 -3.03 10.52 -11.29
N CYS A 60 -3.90 10.33 -12.28
CA CYS A 60 -4.20 8.98 -12.75
C CYS A 60 -3.07 8.49 -13.66
N ASN A 61 -2.20 7.64 -13.14
CA ASN A 61 -1.17 7.00 -13.93
C ASN A 61 -1.81 6.04 -14.96
N THR A 62 -1.51 6.25 -16.25
CA THR A 62 -2.05 5.43 -17.35
C THR A 62 -1.73 3.94 -17.20
N LEU A 63 -0.58 3.59 -16.63
CA LEU A 63 -0.19 2.20 -16.36
C LEU A 63 -1.12 1.57 -15.31
N ILE A 64 -1.37 2.30 -14.21
CA ILE A 64 -2.28 1.87 -13.15
C ILE A 64 -3.71 1.75 -13.68
N LYS A 65 -4.14 2.68 -14.55
CA LYS A 65 -5.43 2.65 -15.21
C LYS A 65 -5.60 1.40 -16.09
N ASN A 66 -4.54 1.00 -16.79
CA ASN A 66 -4.55 -0.09 -17.77
C ASN A 66 -4.05 -1.44 -17.19
N ARG A 67 -3.91 -1.56 -15.87
CA ARG A 67 -3.51 -2.80 -15.21
C ARG A 67 -4.49 -3.95 -15.47
N LYS A 68 -4.01 -5.19 -15.30
CA LYS A 68 -4.83 -6.40 -15.37
C LYS A 68 -6.09 -6.26 -14.49
N ARG A 69 -7.28 -6.56 -15.05
CA ARG A 69 -8.52 -6.57 -14.25
C ARG A 69 -8.42 -7.64 -13.16
N GLY A 70 -8.72 -7.25 -11.93
CA GLY A 70 -8.62 -8.14 -10.77
C GLY A 70 -7.20 -8.26 -10.19
N SER A 71 -6.21 -7.50 -10.70
CA SER A 71 -4.91 -7.39 -10.03
C SER A 71 -5.04 -6.66 -8.70
N SER A 72 -4.29 -7.11 -7.71
CA SER A 72 -4.12 -6.39 -6.45
C SER A 72 -3.15 -5.23 -6.62
N LEU A 73 -3.56 -4.03 -6.21
CA LEU A 73 -2.73 -2.83 -6.24
C LEU A 73 -2.48 -2.36 -4.81
N ILE A 74 -1.20 -2.30 -4.43
CA ILE A 74 -0.71 -1.82 -3.14
C ILE A 74 0.12 -0.57 -3.41
N ILE A 75 -0.27 0.54 -2.80
CA ILE A 75 0.42 1.83 -2.91
C ILE A 75 1.18 2.10 -1.62
N LEU A 76 2.51 2.11 -1.72
CA LEU A 76 3.41 2.57 -0.68
C LEU A 76 3.46 4.09 -0.71
N HIS A 77 3.28 4.74 0.42
CA HIS A 77 3.27 6.20 0.48
C HIS A 77 3.93 6.75 1.73
N SER A 78 4.33 8.03 1.65
CA SER A 78 4.91 8.78 2.77
C SER A 78 4.08 9.99 3.19
N TYR A 79 2.84 10.13 2.69
CA TYR A 79 1.91 11.17 3.14
C TYR A 79 1.58 11.05 4.62
N ASP A 80 1.38 12.20 5.27
CA ASP A 80 0.87 12.24 6.65
C ASP A 80 -0.62 11.90 6.71
N GLN A 81 -1.38 12.34 5.70
CA GLN A 81 -2.79 12.03 5.53
C GLN A 81 -3.06 11.67 4.08
N LEU A 82 -3.87 10.62 3.86
CA LEU A 82 -4.36 10.27 2.54
C LEU A 82 -5.52 11.20 2.15
N PRO A 83 -5.73 11.46 0.86
CA PRO A 83 -6.92 12.16 0.39
C PRO A 83 -8.19 11.43 0.81
N GLU A 84 -9.27 12.18 1.04
CA GLU A 84 -10.58 11.57 1.31
C GLU A 84 -11.09 10.79 0.10
N ASP A 85 -11.90 9.75 0.33
CA ASP A 85 -12.38 8.83 -0.72
C ASP A 85 -13.12 9.55 -1.87
N GLU A 86 -13.74 10.70 -1.61
CA GLU A 86 -14.41 11.52 -2.63
C GLU A 86 -13.44 12.19 -3.60
N PHE A 87 -12.26 12.59 -3.10
CA PHE A 87 -11.19 13.20 -3.89
C PHE A 87 -10.23 12.17 -4.50
N MET A 88 -10.35 10.90 -4.11
CA MET A 88 -9.56 9.82 -4.68
C MET A 88 -9.95 9.57 -6.14
N ILE A 89 -8.95 9.64 -7.01
CA ILE A 89 -9.16 9.42 -8.44
C ILE A 89 -9.63 7.99 -8.70
N ASN A 90 -10.50 7.83 -9.69
CA ASN A 90 -11.12 6.57 -10.05
C ASN A 90 -10.15 5.39 -10.22
N CYS A 91 -8.94 5.59 -10.79
CA CYS A 91 -7.98 4.50 -10.98
C CYS A 91 -7.33 4.01 -9.68
N LEU A 92 -7.42 4.80 -8.61
CA LEU A 92 -6.95 4.49 -7.26
C LEU A 92 -8.09 4.10 -6.30
N LYS A 93 -9.34 4.02 -6.77
CA LYS A 93 -10.45 3.53 -5.94
C LYS A 93 -10.30 2.03 -5.67
N GLY A 94 -10.49 1.63 -4.42
CA GLY A 94 -10.37 0.23 -3.98
C GLY A 94 -8.93 -0.29 -3.92
N VAL A 95 -7.96 0.62 -3.89
CA VAL A 95 -6.53 0.31 -3.75
C VAL A 95 -6.14 0.25 -2.28
N ILE A 96 -5.12 -0.54 -1.96
CA ILE A 96 -4.60 -0.66 -0.59
C ILE A 96 -3.46 0.33 -0.41
N PHE A 97 -3.60 1.24 0.55
CA PHE A 97 -2.57 2.21 0.89
C PHE A 97 -1.78 1.75 2.12
N VAL A 98 -0.46 1.81 2.01
CA VAL A 98 0.48 1.44 3.06
C VAL A 98 1.42 2.60 3.32
N SER A 99 1.37 3.15 4.53
CA SER A 99 2.28 4.21 4.96
C SER A 99 3.66 3.63 5.29
N LEU A 100 4.70 4.05 4.57
CA LEU A 100 6.08 3.69 4.87
C LEU A 100 6.57 4.26 6.21
N LYS A 101 5.92 5.32 6.73
CA LYS A 101 6.26 5.93 8.02
C LYS A 101 5.78 5.12 9.21
N THR A 102 4.67 4.40 9.07
CA THR A 102 3.96 3.79 10.21
C THR A 102 3.67 2.30 10.06
N ALA A 103 3.77 1.74 8.86
CA ALA A 103 3.51 0.33 8.63
C ALA A 103 4.57 -0.54 9.30
N SER A 104 4.13 -1.51 10.09
CA SER A 104 5.01 -2.53 10.64
C SER A 104 5.17 -3.71 9.67
N ILE A 105 6.28 -4.44 9.80
CA ILE A 105 6.53 -5.65 8.99
C ILE A 105 5.38 -6.67 9.10
N PRO A 106 4.83 -6.99 10.29
CA PRO A 106 3.71 -7.92 10.40
C PRO A 106 2.44 -7.46 9.67
N GLN A 107 2.16 -6.15 9.68
CA GLN A 107 1.03 -5.58 8.93
C GLN A 107 1.23 -5.77 7.43
N LEU A 108 2.43 -5.48 6.94
CA LEU A 108 2.77 -5.61 5.54
C LEU A 108 2.67 -7.07 5.06
N LEU A 109 3.18 -8.02 5.84
CA LEU A 109 3.03 -9.46 5.59
C LEU A 109 1.57 -9.89 5.53
N THR A 110 0.74 -9.39 6.44
CA THR A 110 -0.70 -9.72 6.48
C THR A 110 -1.41 -9.21 5.23
N ILE A 111 -1.12 -7.98 4.81
CA ILE A 111 -1.68 -7.38 3.59
C ILE A 111 -1.27 -8.20 2.37
N ILE A 112 0.03 -8.47 2.19
CA ILE A 112 0.55 -9.22 1.05
C ILE A 112 -0.05 -10.63 1.02
N LYS A 113 -0.14 -11.31 2.17
CA LYS A 113 -0.75 -12.65 2.27
C LYS A 113 -2.22 -12.64 1.85
N SER A 114 -3.00 -11.66 2.31
CA SER A 114 -4.41 -11.52 1.93
C SER A 114 -4.57 -11.33 0.42
N GLU A 115 -3.74 -10.48 -0.18
CA GLU A 115 -3.81 -10.20 -1.61
C GLU A 115 -3.34 -11.39 -2.46
N LEU A 116 -2.30 -12.12 -2.02
CA LEU A 116 -1.91 -13.39 -2.63
C LEU A 116 -3.06 -14.40 -2.66
N GLN A 117 -3.82 -14.53 -1.56
CA GLN A 117 -4.97 -15.42 -1.49
C GLN A 117 -6.12 -14.99 -2.40
N HIS A 118 -6.35 -13.69 -2.55
CA HIS A 118 -7.34 -13.16 -3.47
C HIS A 118 -7.01 -13.45 -4.94
N CYS A 119 -5.75 -13.33 -5.35
CA CYS A 119 -5.33 -13.71 -6.70
C CYS A 119 -5.49 -15.22 -6.98
N MET A 120 -5.47 -16.05 -5.94
CA MET A 120 -5.57 -17.50 -6.06
C MET A 120 -7.01 -18.01 -6.19
N THR A 121 -7.98 -17.37 -5.56
CA THR A 121 -9.38 -17.82 -5.54
C THR A 121 -10.12 -17.42 -6.83
N PRO A 122 -10.49 -18.35 -7.71
CA PRO A 122 -11.30 -18.04 -8.87
C PRO A 122 -12.74 -17.93 -8.40
N THR A 123 -13.17 -16.73 -7.98
CA THR A 123 -14.61 -16.48 -7.81
C THR A 123 -15.13 -15.70 -9.00
N ALA A 124 -16.03 -16.38 -9.72
CA ALA A 124 -16.91 -15.83 -10.72
C ALA A 124 -17.51 -14.50 -10.25
N THR A 125 -17.80 -13.64 -11.24
CA THR A 125 -18.68 -12.47 -11.12
C THR A 125 -18.27 -11.42 -10.08
N GLY A 126 -17.62 -10.36 -10.57
CA GLY A 126 -18.21 -9.01 -10.52
C GLY A 126 -18.68 -8.44 -9.17
N ARG A 127 -18.24 -8.97 -8.02
CA ARG A 127 -18.47 -8.32 -6.73
C ARG A 127 -17.39 -7.28 -6.51
N ARG A 128 -17.67 -6.07 -6.99
CA ARG A 128 -17.19 -4.81 -6.43
C ARG A 128 -17.15 -4.98 -4.91
N ARG A 129 -15.96 -4.94 -4.30
CA ARG A 129 -15.82 -4.88 -2.83
C ARG A 129 -16.78 -3.78 -2.33
N PRO A 130 -17.69 -4.04 -1.37
CA PRO A 130 -18.06 -2.99 -0.44
C PRO A 130 -16.75 -2.57 0.21
N GLY A 131 -16.42 -1.28 0.18
CA GLY A 131 -15.12 -0.75 0.59
C GLY A 131 -14.62 -1.49 1.82
N THR A 132 -13.53 -2.25 1.65
CA THR A 132 -12.84 -2.86 2.78
C THR A 132 -12.38 -1.66 3.60
N GLN A 133 -13.13 -1.36 4.65
CA GLN A 133 -12.68 -0.54 5.77
C GLN A 133 -11.47 -1.28 6.39
N LEU A 134 -10.33 -1.27 5.72
CA LEU A 134 -9.12 -0.87 6.41
C LEU A 134 -9.35 0.61 6.71
N ARG A 135 -10.15 0.83 7.78
CA ARG A 135 -10.08 2.02 8.60
C ARG A 135 -8.62 2.42 8.58
N GLN A 136 -8.34 3.70 8.31
CA GLN A 136 -7.14 4.30 8.84
C GLN A 136 -6.93 3.67 10.23
N LEU A 137 -5.95 2.80 10.38
CA LEU A 137 -5.43 2.47 11.70
C LEU A 137 -4.63 3.70 12.07
N SER A 138 -5.38 4.78 12.25
CA SER A 138 -4.93 6.00 12.85
C SER A 138 -4.33 5.56 14.16
N ALA A 139 -3.07 5.90 14.37
CA ALA A 139 -2.43 5.87 15.67
C ALA A 139 -3.09 6.90 16.62
N SER A 140 -4.42 6.93 16.69
CA SER A 140 -5.24 7.82 17.51
C SER A 140 -5.24 7.41 18.99
N ARG A 141 -4.17 6.77 19.46
CA ARG A 141 -3.96 6.51 20.89
C ARG A 141 -2.61 6.96 21.45
N VAL A 142 -1.80 7.70 20.69
CA VAL A 142 -0.52 8.23 21.21
C VAL A 142 -0.45 9.76 21.31
N ILE A 143 -1.37 10.51 20.69
CA ILE A 143 -1.40 11.98 20.83
C ILE A 143 -2.41 12.39 21.92
N ALA A 144 -2.11 12.05 23.17
CA ALA A 144 -2.73 12.68 24.35
C ALA A 144 -1.74 12.92 25.51
N ILE A 145 -0.44 12.71 25.28
CA ILE A 145 0.60 12.96 26.31
C ILE A 145 1.62 14.02 25.85
N ALA A 146 1.68 14.36 24.56
CA ALA A 146 2.63 15.37 24.05
C ALA A 146 2.18 16.83 24.27
N ASP A 147 0.87 17.10 24.41
CA ASP A 147 0.37 18.48 24.43
C ASP A 147 0.45 19.17 25.82
N ARG A 148 0.71 18.41 26.90
CA ARG A 148 0.94 18.99 28.24
C ARG A 148 2.38 19.43 28.51
N ARG A 149 3.33 19.17 27.59
CA ARG A 149 4.72 19.63 27.73
C ARG A 149 4.98 20.96 27.03
N SER A 150 4.34 21.23 25.89
CA SER A 150 4.51 22.50 25.17
C SER A 150 3.86 23.70 25.90
N ALA A 151 2.71 23.50 26.55
CA ALA A 151 2.06 24.56 27.34
C ALA A 151 2.82 24.94 28.63
N ARG A 152 3.78 24.12 29.09
CA ARG A 152 4.63 24.44 30.25
C ARG A 152 5.93 25.15 29.89
N TYR A 153 6.32 25.19 28.62
CA TYR A 153 7.52 25.91 28.18
C TYR A 153 7.23 27.39 27.90
N SER A 154 6.06 27.73 27.34
CA SER A 154 5.68 29.14 27.12
C SER A 154 5.42 29.93 28.41
N ARG A 155 5.02 29.28 29.52
CA ARG A 155 4.87 29.99 30.82
C ARG A 155 6.19 30.20 31.58
N ARG A 156 7.29 29.59 31.13
CA ARG A 156 8.62 29.76 31.76
C ARG A 156 9.55 30.68 30.97
N ALA A 157 9.18 31.07 29.75
CA ALA A 157 10.04 31.81 28.84
C ALA A 157 9.63 33.28 28.62
N GLY A 158 8.75 33.86 29.46
CA GLY A 158 8.61 35.32 29.61
C GLY A 158 8.55 36.15 28.32
N TYR A 159 7.76 35.73 27.34
CA TYR A 159 7.36 36.59 26.23
C TYR A 159 5.85 36.77 26.34
N GLU A 160 5.45 37.93 26.86
CA GLU A 160 4.13 38.53 26.61
C GLU A 160 3.99 38.90 25.12
#